data_AF-A0A9P0H5U1-F1
#
_entry.id   AF-A0A9P0H5U1-F1
#
_cell.length_a   1.000
_cell.length_b   1.000
_cell.length_c   1.000
_cell.angle_alpha   90.00
_cell.angle_beta   90.00
_cell.angle_gamma   90.00
#
_symmetry.space_group_name_H-M   'P 1'
#
loop_
_entity.id
_entity.type
_entity.pdbx_description
1 polymer ?
#
loop_
_entity_poly.entity_id
_entity_poly.type
_entity_poly.pdbx_seq_one_letter_code
_entity_poly.pdbx_strand_id
1 'polypeptide(L)'
;MHRIGNSSGPPVMLQHGLLVAGDSWIARGPDKDLAFLLLKAGFDVWLTNQRGTVYNQYNLKYSRTDPRFWNFSFHESGYYDIPAFIDRILKIRKAKKIFYVGHSLGTTVFLVMNSLRPEYNSKIQGAALLSPVAYGPDPDAFGPNPFIRFALNNADAIYAGLTNGRIYEFMPRSSSNIKTVKQICSNLSASQDLCLDLIGLYAGEHRSNIDKVTINL
;
A
#
# COMPACT_ATOMS: atom_id res chain seq x y z
N MET A 1 0.42 5.40 -11.23
CA MET A 1 -0.51 6.37 -10.61
C MET A 1 -1.76 6.45 -11.48
N HIS A 2 -2.94 6.51 -10.87
CA HIS A 2 -4.23 6.55 -11.54
C HIS A 2 -5.07 7.71 -10.98
N ARG A 3 -5.65 8.53 -11.86
CA ARG A 3 -6.56 9.64 -11.49
C ARG A 3 -7.99 9.17 -11.71
N ILE A 4 -8.84 9.27 -10.71
CA ILE A 4 -10.26 8.89 -10.84
C ILE A 4 -11.14 10.11 -11.08
N GLY A 5 -12.08 9.98 -12.00
CA GLY A 5 -12.97 11.07 -12.39
C GLY A 5 -12.24 12.25 -13.06
N ASN A 6 -12.91 13.40 -13.11
CA ASN A 6 -12.35 14.63 -13.69
C ASN A 6 -12.71 15.87 -12.87
N SER A 7 -12.65 15.78 -11.54
CA SER A 7 -12.87 16.95 -10.68
C SER A 7 -11.77 18.00 -10.90
N SER A 8 -12.17 19.27 -10.86
CA SER A 8 -11.25 20.41 -10.89
C SER A 8 -10.79 20.85 -9.50
N GLY A 9 -11.33 20.27 -8.43
CA GLY A 9 -11.06 20.66 -7.06
C GLY A 9 -9.65 20.32 -6.54
N PRO A 10 -9.42 20.47 -5.23
CA PRO A 10 -8.10 20.26 -4.64
C PRO A 10 -7.58 18.84 -4.86
N PRO A 11 -6.32 18.66 -5.29
CA PRO A 11 -5.74 17.34 -5.48
C PRO A 11 -5.53 16.63 -4.14
N VAL A 12 -5.96 15.37 -4.07
CA VAL A 12 -5.71 14.47 -2.95
C VAL A 12 -5.03 13.19 -3.45
N MET A 13 -3.92 12.85 -2.82
CA MET A 13 -3.13 11.66 -3.13
C MET A 13 -3.40 10.58 -2.07
N LEU A 14 -3.86 9.41 -2.51
CA LEU A 14 -4.12 8.25 -1.65
C LEU A 14 -3.02 7.21 -1.84
N GLN A 15 -2.24 6.97 -0.79
CA GLN A 15 -1.10 6.06 -0.79
C GLN A 15 -1.41 4.80 0.04
N HIS A 16 -1.33 3.65 -0.63
CA HIS A 16 -1.60 2.34 -0.05
C HIS A 16 -0.51 1.89 0.95
N GLY A 17 -0.82 0.83 1.70
CA GLY A 17 0.09 0.19 2.66
C GLY A 17 0.94 -0.94 2.06
N LEU A 18 1.55 -1.73 2.94
CA LEU A 18 2.39 -2.88 2.58
C LEU A 18 1.54 -4.01 1.96
N LEU A 19 2.05 -4.65 0.90
CA LEU A 19 1.43 -5.78 0.17
C LEU A 19 0.04 -5.51 -0.47
N VAL A 20 -0.35 -4.25 -0.56
CA VAL A 20 -1.52 -3.81 -1.31
C VAL A 20 -1.11 -2.82 -2.40
N ALA A 21 -2.07 -2.41 -3.22
CA ALA A 21 -1.88 -1.40 -4.26
C ALA A 21 -2.98 -0.33 -4.17
N GLY A 22 -2.92 0.68 -5.05
CA GLY A 22 -3.85 1.80 -5.07
C GLY A 22 -5.32 1.40 -5.28
N ASP A 23 -5.58 0.21 -5.82
CA ASP A 23 -6.92 -0.37 -5.97
C ASP A 23 -7.58 -0.72 -4.61
N SER A 24 -6.81 -0.85 -3.54
CA SER A 24 -7.35 -0.99 -2.17
C SER A 24 -8.26 0.16 -1.75
N TRP A 25 -8.12 1.35 -2.36
CA TRP A 25 -8.97 2.51 -2.11
C TRP A 25 -10.29 2.49 -2.87
N ILE A 26 -10.58 1.48 -3.69
CA ILE A 26 -11.78 1.37 -4.54
C ILE A 26 -12.39 -0.05 -4.55
N ALA A 27 -12.07 -0.89 -3.57
CA ALA A 27 -12.45 -2.30 -3.54
C ALA A 27 -13.93 -2.57 -3.18
N ARG A 28 -14.57 -1.72 -2.35
CA ARG A 28 -15.94 -1.91 -1.84
C ARG A 28 -17.00 -1.16 -2.63
N GLY A 29 -16.60 -0.18 -3.44
CA GLY A 29 -17.47 0.55 -4.37
C GLY A 29 -17.79 2.00 -3.99
N PRO A 30 -18.57 2.69 -4.85
CA PRO A 30 -18.67 4.16 -4.88
C PRO A 30 -19.32 4.82 -3.67
N ASP A 31 -20.10 4.10 -2.89
CA ASP A 31 -20.80 4.63 -1.71
C ASP A 31 -20.07 4.33 -0.40
N LYS A 32 -19.03 3.49 -0.44
CA LYS A 32 -18.30 3.03 0.74
C LYS A 32 -16.86 3.52 0.76
N ASP A 33 -16.20 3.58 -0.39
CA ASP A 33 -14.77 3.83 -0.45
C ASP A 33 -14.39 5.30 -0.45
N LEU A 34 -13.36 5.60 0.34
CA LEU A 34 -12.86 6.95 0.56
C LEU A 34 -12.54 7.67 -0.75
N ALA A 35 -11.97 6.98 -1.74
CA ALA A 35 -11.63 7.59 -3.02
C ALA A 35 -12.88 8.14 -3.73
N PHE A 36 -13.98 7.39 -3.74
CA PHE A 36 -15.22 7.83 -4.36
C PHE A 36 -15.97 8.86 -3.50
N LEU A 37 -15.91 8.75 -2.18
CA LEU A 37 -16.49 9.75 -1.27
C LEU A 37 -15.79 11.12 -1.42
N LEU A 38 -14.46 11.15 -1.53
CA LEU A 38 -13.69 12.36 -1.81
C LEU A 38 -14.01 12.94 -3.18
N LEU A 39 -14.16 12.09 -4.19
CA LEU A 39 -14.55 12.52 -5.54
C LEU A 39 -15.94 13.17 -5.53
N LYS A 40 -16.93 12.57 -4.83
CA LYS A 40 -18.28 13.13 -4.65
C LYS A 40 -18.26 14.45 -3.86
N ALA A 41 -17.33 14.59 -2.91
CA ALA A 41 -17.09 15.84 -2.18
C ALA A 41 -16.32 16.89 -3.00
N GLY A 42 -15.99 16.62 -4.27
CA GLY A 42 -15.37 17.57 -5.19
C GLY A 42 -13.85 17.56 -5.21
N PHE A 43 -13.17 16.63 -4.55
CA PHE A 43 -11.71 16.52 -4.63
C PHE A 43 -11.25 15.88 -5.94
N ASP A 44 -10.03 16.22 -6.37
CA ASP A 44 -9.35 15.59 -7.50
C ASP A 44 -8.48 14.42 -6.99
N VAL A 45 -8.95 13.20 -7.17
CA VAL A 45 -8.42 12.03 -6.44
C VAL A 45 -7.39 11.24 -7.27
N TRP A 46 -6.23 11.00 -6.67
CA TRP A 46 -5.10 10.29 -7.27
C TRP A 46 -4.71 9.07 -6.44
N LEU A 47 -4.77 7.89 -7.04
CA LEU A 47 -4.32 6.62 -6.47
C LEU A 47 -2.88 6.35 -6.91
N THR A 48 -1.95 6.32 -5.97
CA THR A 48 -0.54 6.06 -6.27
C THR A 48 -0.18 4.59 -6.08
N ASN A 49 0.87 4.15 -6.78
CA ASN A 49 1.35 2.77 -6.75
C ASN A 49 2.87 2.81 -6.63
N GLN A 50 3.40 2.37 -5.49
CA GLN A 50 4.85 2.34 -5.23
C GLN A 50 5.55 1.34 -6.14
N ARG A 51 6.86 1.54 -6.33
CA ARG A 51 7.73 0.57 -7.00
C ARG A 51 7.53 -0.85 -6.45
N GLY A 52 7.54 -1.84 -7.33
CA GLY A 52 7.37 -3.26 -6.98
C GLY A 52 5.92 -3.75 -6.87
N THR A 53 4.94 -2.85 -6.70
CA THR A 53 3.52 -3.24 -6.74
C THR A 53 3.12 -3.78 -8.12
N VAL A 54 2.03 -4.55 -8.21
CA VAL A 54 1.54 -5.13 -9.47
C VAL A 54 1.35 -4.10 -10.60
N TYR A 55 1.08 -2.84 -10.27
CA TYR A 55 0.89 -1.76 -11.24
C TYR A 55 2.15 -0.93 -11.53
N ASN A 56 3.29 -1.23 -10.89
CA ASN A 56 4.53 -0.47 -11.05
C ASN A 56 5.78 -1.36 -10.92
N GLN A 57 5.97 -2.23 -11.91
CA GLN A 57 7.16 -3.10 -12.02
C GLN A 57 7.98 -2.76 -13.26
N TYR A 58 8.28 -1.49 -13.43
CA TYR A 58 9.09 -0.98 -14.53
C TYR A 58 10.31 -0.21 -14.01
N ASN A 59 11.45 -0.41 -14.65
CA ASN A 59 12.69 0.30 -14.36
C ASN A 59 13.46 0.53 -15.67
N LEU A 60 14.11 1.68 -15.81
CA LEU A 60 14.82 2.06 -17.04
C LEU A 60 16.14 1.31 -17.24
N LYS A 61 16.74 0.78 -16.17
CA LYS A 61 18.10 0.21 -16.15
C LYS A 61 18.12 -1.29 -15.88
N TYR A 62 17.23 -1.78 -15.04
CA TYR A 62 17.21 -3.16 -14.57
C TYR A 62 15.91 -3.86 -14.99
N SER A 63 15.99 -5.12 -15.41
CA SER A 63 14.80 -5.96 -15.62
C SER A 63 14.31 -6.56 -14.29
N ARG A 64 13.08 -7.06 -14.25
CA ARG A 64 12.53 -7.77 -13.06
C ARG A 64 13.32 -9.01 -12.64
N THR A 65 14.15 -9.57 -13.53
CA THR A 65 15.00 -10.73 -13.23
C THR A 65 16.34 -10.35 -12.61
N ASP A 66 16.69 -9.06 -12.62
CA ASP A 66 17.89 -8.52 -12.01
C ASP A 66 17.64 -8.21 -10.52
N PRO A 67 18.44 -8.73 -9.58
CA PRO A 67 18.26 -8.45 -8.15
C PRO A 67 18.30 -6.95 -7.82
N ARG A 68 19.03 -6.14 -8.61
CA ARG A 68 19.12 -4.69 -8.42
C ARG A 68 17.79 -3.98 -8.67
N PHE A 69 16.88 -4.59 -9.41
CA PHE A 69 15.51 -4.10 -9.58
C PHE A 69 14.76 -4.09 -8.25
N TRP A 70 14.98 -5.11 -7.41
CA TRP A 70 14.28 -5.33 -6.15
C TRP A 70 15.05 -4.82 -4.92
N ASN A 71 16.23 -4.26 -5.13
CA ASN A 71 17.04 -3.67 -4.07
C ASN A 71 16.51 -2.28 -3.68
N PHE A 72 15.37 -2.26 -3.02
CA PHE A 72 14.76 -1.07 -2.44
C PHE A 72 13.99 -1.45 -1.17
N SER A 73 13.68 -0.44 -0.38
CA SER A 73 12.88 -0.52 0.84
C SER A 73 11.82 0.58 0.85
N PHE A 74 11.17 0.75 1.99
CA PHE A 74 10.32 1.92 2.23
C PHE A 74 11.09 3.24 2.10
N HIS A 75 12.42 3.23 2.30
CA HIS A 75 13.26 4.43 2.20
C HIS A 75 13.21 5.03 0.80
N GLU A 76 13.51 4.26 -0.25
CA GLU A 76 13.49 4.73 -1.63
C GLU A 76 12.09 5.16 -2.06
N SER A 77 11.06 4.49 -1.52
CA SER A 77 9.67 4.85 -1.79
C SER A 77 9.35 6.24 -1.21
N GLY A 78 9.74 6.53 0.03
CA GLY A 78 9.57 7.85 0.63
C GLY A 78 10.44 8.93 -0.02
N TYR A 79 11.70 8.61 -0.33
CA TYR A 79 12.67 9.57 -0.82
C TYR A 79 12.48 9.92 -2.31
N TYR A 80 12.05 8.95 -3.13
CA TYR A 80 11.92 9.12 -4.58
C TYR A 80 10.47 9.03 -5.08
N ASP A 81 9.72 7.97 -4.73
CA ASP A 81 8.41 7.71 -5.33
C ASP A 81 7.39 8.78 -4.94
N ILE A 82 7.26 9.06 -3.64
CA ILE A 82 6.29 10.03 -3.12
C ILE A 82 6.53 11.42 -3.73
N PRO A 83 7.74 12.00 -3.67
CA PRO A 83 8.09 13.23 -4.39
C PRO A 83 7.71 13.25 -5.88
N ALA A 84 8.04 12.18 -6.62
CA ALA A 84 7.75 12.10 -8.04
C ALA A 84 6.24 12.12 -8.34
N PHE A 85 5.43 11.47 -7.50
CA PHE A 85 3.98 11.53 -7.60
C PHE A 85 3.44 12.94 -7.32
N ILE A 86 3.91 13.57 -6.23
CA ILE A 86 3.49 14.93 -5.85
C ILE A 86 3.80 15.92 -6.98
N ASP A 87 5.03 15.92 -7.48
CA ASP A 87 5.44 16.83 -8.56
C ASP A 87 4.63 16.60 -9.83
N ARG A 88 4.35 15.35 -10.17
CA ARG A 88 3.51 15.02 -11.33
C ARG A 88 2.09 15.55 -11.16
N ILE A 89 1.48 15.36 -9.99
CA ILE A 89 0.11 15.83 -9.69
C ILE A 89 0.05 17.35 -9.74
N LEU A 90 0.96 18.04 -9.02
CA LEU A 90 1.02 19.50 -9.00
C LEU A 90 1.22 20.08 -10.40
N LYS A 91 2.09 19.47 -11.21
CA LYS A 91 2.31 19.87 -12.60
C LYS A 91 1.06 19.73 -13.46
N ILE A 92 0.36 18.59 -13.38
CA ILE A 92 -0.87 18.36 -14.16
C ILE A 92 -1.97 19.33 -13.73
N ARG A 93 -2.14 19.53 -12.43
CA ARG A 93 -3.22 20.34 -11.87
C ARG A 93 -2.91 21.82 -11.79
N LYS A 94 -1.67 22.22 -12.12
CA LYS A 94 -1.15 23.58 -11.91
C LYS A 94 -1.41 24.07 -10.48
N ALA A 95 -1.36 23.15 -9.52
CA ALA A 95 -1.60 23.41 -8.11
C ALA A 95 -0.27 23.68 -7.40
N LYS A 96 -0.33 24.34 -6.24
CA LYS A 96 0.84 24.57 -5.38
C LYS A 96 0.98 23.54 -4.26
N LYS A 97 -0.13 22.96 -3.81
CA LYS A 97 -0.18 22.02 -2.69
C LYS A 97 -1.15 20.87 -2.97
N ILE A 98 -0.95 19.75 -2.29
CA ILE A 98 -1.84 18.59 -2.29
C ILE A 98 -2.31 18.23 -0.89
N PHE A 99 -3.45 17.54 -0.79
CA PHE A 99 -3.76 16.73 0.38
C PHE A 99 -3.15 15.34 0.25
N TYR A 100 -2.72 14.77 1.38
CA TYR A 100 -2.15 13.44 1.46
C TYR A 100 -3.01 12.54 2.36
N VAL A 101 -3.28 11.31 1.93
CA VAL A 101 -3.82 10.27 2.78
C VAL A 101 -2.95 9.03 2.63
N GLY A 102 -2.41 8.52 3.72
CA GLY A 102 -1.62 7.30 3.73
C GLY A 102 -2.19 6.28 4.71
N HIS A 103 -2.08 5.00 4.38
CA HIS A 103 -2.41 3.90 5.27
C HIS A 103 -1.18 3.03 5.56
N SER A 104 -0.92 2.68 6.82
CA SER A 104 0.17 1.77 7.23
C SER A 104 1.52 2.23 6.62
N LEU A 105 2.19 1.42 5.80
CA LEU A 105 3.42 1.80 5.07
C LEU A 105 3.31 3.14 4.31
N GLY A 106 2.12 3.49 3.79
CA GLY A 106 1.89 4.79 3.18
C GLY A 106 2.22 5.94 4.12
N THR A 107 1.90 5.81 5.40
CA THR A 107 2.27 6.80 6.41
C THR A 107 3.79 6.85 6.64
N THR A 108 4.47 5.70 6.66
CA THR A 108 5.93 5.62 6.84
C THR A 108 6.65 6.36 5.73
N VAL A 109 6.28 6.12 4.47
CA VAL A 109 6.94 6.76 3.33
C VAL A 109 6.67 8.27 3.26
N PHE A 110 5.51 8.71 3.75
CA PHE A 110 5.22 10.13 3.94
C PHE A 110 6.16 10.75 4.99
N LEU A 111 6.35 10.09 6.14
CA LEU A 111 7.25 10.56 7.20
C LEU A 111 8.72 10.57 6.75
N VAL A 112 9.15 9.57 5.97
CA VAL A 112 10.48 9.56 5.35
C VAL A 112 10.66 10.76 4.43
N MET A 113 9.71 11.01 3.52
CA MET A 113 9.76 12.18 2.64
C MET A 113 9.81 13.48 3.46
N ASN A 114 8.89 13.65 4.40
CA ASN A 114 8.69 14.92 5.10
C ASN A 114 9.84 15.25 6.08
N SER A 115 10.63 14.24 6.47
CA SER A 115 11.84 14.42 7.30
C SER A 115 13.10 14.59 6.47
N LEU A 116 13.30 13.79 5.41
CA LEU A 116 14.54 13.79 4.62
C LEU A 116 14.50 14.74 3.41
N ARG A 117 13.32 15.24 3.05
CA ARG A 117 13.09 16.17 1.94
C ARG A 117 12.18 17.34 2.37
N PRO A 118 12.65 18.19 3.30
CA PRO A 118 11.84 19.24 3.90
C PRO A 118 11.30 20.26 2.88
N GLU A 119 11.87 20.35 1.67
CA GLU A 119 11.34 21.17 0.59
C GLU A 119 9.92 20.76 0.16
N TYR A 120 9.53 19.49 0.38
CA TYR A 120 8.19 18.99 0.08
C TYR A 120 7.16 19.38 1.14
N ASN A 121 7.57 19.75 2.36
CA ASN A 121 6.63 20.13 3.42
C ASN A 121 5.79 21.34 2.99
N SER A 122 6.38 22.25 2.21
CA SER A 122 5.69 23.40 1.62
C SER A 122 4.63 23.05 0.56
N LYS A 123 4.70 21.84 -0.02
CA LYS A 123 3.79 21.30 -1.03
C LYS A 123 2.64 20.49 -0.42
N ILE A 124 2.61 20.29 0.89
CA ILE A 124 1.54 19.57 1.58
C ILE A 124 0.57 20.59 2.20
N GLN A 125 -0.71 20.48 1.82
CA GLN A 125 -1.80 21.29 2.40
C GLN A 125 -2.28 20.69 3.73
N GLY A 126 -2.31 19.36 3.82
CA GLY A 126 -2.71 18.60 5.00
C GLY A 126 -2.53 17.11 4.73
N ALA A 127 -2.32 16.34 5.80
CA ALA A 127 -2.11 14.90 5.73
C ALA A 127 -2.99 14.15 6.73
N ALA A 128 -3.63 13.07 6.28
CA ALA A 128 -4.30 12.09 7.13
C ALA A 128 -3.50 10.79 7.13
N LEU A 129 -3.03 10.37 8.30
CA LEU A 129 -2.21 9.17 8.47
C LEU A 129 -3.03 8.09 9.18
N LEU A 130 -3.52 7.12 8.41
CA LEU A 130 -4.37 6.03 8.90
C LEU A 130 -3.50 4.86 9.35
N SER A 131 -3.63 4.44 10.61
CA SER A 131 -2.76 3.43 11.23
C SER A 131 -1.27 3.77 11.05
N PRO A 132 -0.80 4.92 11.59
CA PRO A 132 0.55 5.42 11.33
C PRO A 132 1.64 4.49 11.87
N VAL A 133 2.68 4.26 11.06
CA VAL A 133 3.85 3.45 11.42
C VAL A 133 5.11 4.31 11.27
N ALA A 134 5.59 4.88 12.38
CA ALA A 134 6.74 5.77 12.41
C ALA A 134 8.02 5.10 12.94
N TYR A 135 7.86 4.17 13.89
CA TYR A 135 8.93 3.39 14.47
C TYR A 135 8.70 1.91 14.16
N GLY A 136 9.78 1.14 14.22
CA GLY A 136 9.71 -0.32 14.13
C GLY A 136 8.71 -0.82 15.17
N PRO A 137 7.72 -1.64 14.75
CA PRO A 137 6.75 -2.20 15.68
C PRO A 137 7.52 -2.96 16.78
N ASP A 138 7.15 -2.70 18.02
CA ASP A 138 7.56 -3.56 19.14
C ASP A 138 7.18 -5.01 18.76
N PRO A 139 8.08 -5.99 18.87
CA PRO A 139 7.74 -7.40 18.62
C PRO A 139 6.48 -7.85 19.37
N ASP A 140 6.19 -7.24 20.52
CA ASP A 140 4.98 -7.50 21.31
C ASP A 140 3.75 -6.68 20.82
N ALA A 141 3.94 -5.62 20.03
CA ALA A 141 2.86 -4.82 19.44
C ALA A 141 2.12 -5.52 18.29
N PHE A 142 2.70 -6.55 17.66
CA PHE A 142 1.98 -7.42 16.73
C PHE A 142 1.14 -8.50 17.42
N GLY A 143 1.03 -8.43 18.75
CA GLY A 143 0.25 -9.37 19.54
C GLY A 143 0.93 -10.74 19.65
N PRO A 144 0.24 -11.74 20.23
CA PRO A 144 0.81 -13.05 20.54
C PRO A 144 1.09 -13.93 19.32
N ASN A 145 1.13 -13.40 18.09
CA ASN A 145 1.26 -14.20 16.87
C ASN A 145 2.69 -14.79 16.73
N PRO A 146 2.88 -16.10 16.95
CA PRO A 146 4.20 -16.71 16.95
C PRO A 146 4.86 -16.69 15.56
N PHE A 147 4.07 -16.67 14.48
CA PHE A 147 4.60 -16.64 13.11
C PHE A 147 5.18 -15.28 12.75
N ILE A 148 4.48 -14.20 13.08
CA ILE A 148 4.99 -12.84 12.84
C ILE A 148 6.22 -12.61 13.70
N ARG A 149 6.20 -13.02 14.98
CA ARG A 149 7.36 -12.91 15.87
C ARG A 149 8.55 -13.71 15.37
N PHE A 150 8.34 -14.94 14.90
CA PHE A 150 9.39 -15.75 14.28
C PHE A 150 9.96 -15.05 13.04
N ALA A 151 9.10 -14.55 12.15
CA ALA A 151 9.51 -13.88 10.93
C ALA A 151 10.34 -12.62 11.22
N LEU A 152 9.95 -11.81 12.20
CA LEU A 152 10.69 -10.62 12.61
C LEU A 152 12.05 -10.97 13.23
N ASN A 153 12.10 -11.95 14.13
CA ASN A 153 13.34 -12.39 14.78
C ASN A 153 14.32 -13.07 13.82
N ASN A 154 13.86 -13.57 12.69
CA ASN A 154 14.66 -14.26 11.69
C ASN A 154 14.69 -13.53 10.34
N ALA A 155 14.35 -12.24 10.31
CA ALA A 155 14.15 -11.49 9.06
C ALA A 155 15.39 -11.54 8.15
N ASP A 156 16.59 -11.37 8.70
CA ASP A 156 17.84 -11.41 7.95
C ASP A 156 18.12 -12.80 7.34
N ALA A 157 17.87 -13.87 8.11
CA ALA A 157 18.05 -15.24 7.64
C ALA A 157 17.01 -15.60 6.56
N ILE A 158 15.76 -15.17 6.73
CA ILE A 158 14.69 -15.34 5.73
C ILE A 158 15.06 -14.58 4.47
N TYR A 159 15.49 -13.32 4.59
CA TYR A 159 15.92 -12.50 3.46
C TYR A 159 17.11 -13.12 2.71
N ALA A 160 18.13 -13.59 3.43
CA ALA A 160 19.27 -14.31 2.85
C ALA A 160 18.83 -15.60 2.14
N GLY A 161 17.93 -16.37 2.73
CA GLY A 161 17.38 -17.60 2.13
C GLY A 161 16.61 -17.32 0.84
N LEU A 162 15.71 -16.33 0.85
CA LEU A 162 14.92 -15.93 -0.31
C LEU A 162 15.82 -15.42 -1.45
N THR A 163 16.78 -14.54 -1.14
CA THR A 163 17.70 -13.99 -2.13
C THR A 163 18.63 -15.06 -2.73
N ASN A 164 19.14 -15.99 -1.92
CA ASN A 164 19.90 -17.16 -2.41
C ASN A 164 19.04 -18.06 -3.33
N GLY A 165 17.75 -18.20 -3.01
CA GLY A 165 16.75 -18.87 -3.85
C GLY A 165 16.28 -18.07 -5.08
N ARG A 166 16.82 -16.86 -5.30
CA ARG A 166 16.41 -15.90 -6.36
C ARG A 166 14.93 -15.49 -6.29
N ILE A 167 14.37 -15.48 -5.08
CA ILE A 167 13.01 -15.01 -4.78
C ILE A 167 13.11 -13.57 -4.29
N TYR A 168 12.74 -12.62 -5.15
CA TYR A 168 12.85 -11.19 -4.87
C TYR A 168 11.49 -10.49 -4.70
N GLU A 169 10.40 -11.14 -5.12
CA GLU A 169 9.04 -10.62 -5.03
C GLU A 169 8.25 -11.45 -4.01
N PHE A 170 7.80 -10.82 -2.93
CA PHE A 170 7.00 -11.48 -1.89
C PHE A 170 5.50 -11.37 -2.21
N MET A 171 4.81 -12.51 -2.24
CA MET A 171 3.38 -12.62 -2.54
C MET A 171 2.93 -11.87 -3.82
N PRO A 172 3.49 -12.22 -5.00
CA PRO A 172 3.11 -11.57 -6.26
C PRO A 172 1.63 -11.77 -6.58
N ARG A 173 0.98 -10.74 -7.14
CA ARG A 173 -0.41 -10.83 -7.61
C ARG A 173 -0.47 -11.51 -8.99
N SER A 174 -0.16 -12.81 -9.03
CA SER A 174 -0.27 -13.65 -10.23
C SER A 174 -1.68 -14.20 -10.41
N SER A 175 -2.05 -14.61 -11.63
CA SER A 175 -3.36 -15.24 -11.91
C SER A 175 -3.59 -16.49 -11.05
N SER A 176 -2.54 -17.27 -10.77
CA SER A 176 -2.61 -18.44 -9.89
C SER A 176 -2.92 -18.03 -8.45
N ASN A 177 -2.17 -17.05 -7.91
CA ASN A 177 -2.37 -16.58 -6.55
C ASN A 177 -3.76 -15.95 -6.36
N ILE A 178 -4.23 -15.17 -7.34
CA ILE A 178 -5.60 -14.63 -7.33
C ILE A 178 -6.62 -15.78 -7.28
N LYS A 179 -6.45 -16.82 -8.09
CA LYS A 179 -7.38 -17.96 -8.12
C LYS A 179 -7.40 -18.69 -6.78
N THR A 180 -6.24 -18.97 -6.19
CA THR A 180 -6.13 -19.60 -4.87
C THR A 180 -6.80 -18.75 -3.80
N VAL A 181 -6.53 -17.45 -3.77
CA VAL A 181 -7.15 -16.52 -2.81
C VAL A 181 -8.67 -16.51 -2.97
N LYS A 182 -9.20 -16.45 -4.20
CA LYS A 182 -10.65 -16.53 -4.44
C LYS A 182 -11.28 -17.84 -3.95
N GLN A 183 -10.61 -18.96 -4.15
CA GLN A 183 -11.08 -20.26 -3.68
C GLN A 183 -11.18 -20.33 -2.15
N ILE A 184 -10.22 -19.75 -1.44
CA ILE A 184 -10.20 -19.76 0.03
C ILE A 184 -11.15 -18.71 0.61
N CYS A 185 -11.19 -17.50 0.02
CA CYS A 185 -11.85 -16.34 0.61
C CYS A 185 -13.29 -16.08 0.13
N SER A 186 -13.78 -16.79 -0.90
CA SER A 186 -15.16 -16.60 -1.36
C SER A 186 -16.18 -16.97 -0.29
N ASN A 187 -17.32 -16.27 -0.28
CA ASN A 187 -18.43 -16.50 0.64
C ASN A 187 -19.11 -17.87 0.51
N LEU A 188 -18.85 -18.57 -0.58
CA LEU A 188 -19.32 -19.94 -0.81
C LEU A 188 -18.29 -21.00 -0.37
N SER A 189 -17.11 -20.58 0.08
CA SER A 189 -16.04 -21.49 0.49
C SER A 189 -16.20 -21.92 1.93
N ALA A 190 -16.06 -23.22 2.19
CA ALA A 190 -15.93 -23.75 3.56
C ALA A 190 -14.66 -23.22 4.27
N SER A 191 -13.70 -22.66 3.52
CA SER A 191 -12.47 -22.10 4.06
C SER A 191 -12.52 -20.58 4.26
N GLN A 192 -13.70 -19.93 4.16
CA GLN A 192 -13.80 -18.48 4.32
C GLN A 192 -13.31 -18.01 5.70
N ASP A 193 -13.65 -18.75 6.76
CA ASP A 193 -13.20 -18.39 8.11
C ASP A 193 -11.68 -18.43 8.24
N LEU A 194 -11.00 -19.38 7.57
CA LEU A 194 -9.53 -19.41 7.48
C LEU A 194 -8.98 -18.17 6.77
N CYS A 195 -9.62 -17.71 5.70
CA CYS A 195 -9.22 -16.45 5.06
C CYS A 195 -9.34 -15.25 6.01
N LEU A 196 -10.45 -15.18 6.75
CA LEU A 196 -10.69 -14.12 7.72
C LEU A 196 -9.74 -14.21 8.92
N ASP A 197 -9.36 -15.42 9.36
CA ASP A 197 -8.29 -15.66 10.33
C ASP A 197 -6.97 -15.08 9.84
N LEU A 198 -6.56 -15.40 8.60
CA LEU A 198 -5.31 -14.90 8.02
C LEU A 198 -5.28 -13.37 7.89
N ILE A 199 -6.40 -12.76 7.51
CA ILE A 199 -6.55 -11.29 7.51
C ILE A 199 -6.47 -10.74 8.94
N GLY A 200 -7.14 -11.36 9.89
CA GLY A 200 -7.13 -10.98 11.30
C GLY A 200 -5.73 -11.05 11.92
N LEU A 201 -4.95 -12.08 11.57
CA LEU A 201 -3.55 -12.23 11.99
C LEU A 201 -2.64 -11.11 11.48
N TYR A 202 -2.95 -10.51 10.32
CA TYR A 202 -2.13 -9.46 9.72
C TYR A 202 -2.62 -8.04 10.07
N ALA A 203 -3.93 -7.82 10.11
CA ALA A 203 -4.56 -6.50 10.24
C ALA A 203 -5.27 -6.27 11.59
N GLY A 204 -5.33 -7.28 12.46
CA GLY A 204 -6.03 -7.24 13.75
C GLY A 204 -7.43 -7.88 13.70
N GLU A 205 -7.88 -8.36 14.85
CA GLU A 205 -9.13 -9.11 15.00
C GLU A 205 -10.37 -8.20 15.04
N HIS A 206 -10.82 -7.78 13.85
CA HIS A 206 -12.07 -7.01 13.68
C HIS A 206 -12.94 -7.55 12.54
N ARG A 207 -13.14 -8.88 12.52
CA ARG A 207 -13.89 -9.59 11.46
C ARG A 207 -15.34 -9.13 11.31
N SER A 208 -15.94 -8.60 12.38
CA SER A 208 -17.29 -8.02 12.34
C SER A 208 -17.40 -6.82 11.39
N ASN A 209 -16.27 -6.16 11.10
CA ASN A 209 -16.22 -4.96 10.26
C ASN A 209 -15.83 -5.28 8.81
N ILE A 210 -15.64 -6.56 8.47
CA ILE A 210 -15.32 -7.02 7.11
C ILE A 210 -16.60 -7.43 6.40
N ASP A 211 -16.79 -6.93 5.18
CA ASP A 211 -17.87 -7.37 4.30
C ASP A 211 -17.59 -8.81 3.84
N LYS A 212 -18.25 -9.78 4.48
CA LYS A 212 -18.08 -11.22 4.20
C LYS A 212 -18.77 -11.66 2.91
N VAL A 213 -19.66 -10.84 2.36
CA VAL A 213 -20.44 -11.16 1.16
C VAL A 213 -19.70 -10.67 -0.09
N THR A 214 -19.11 -9.47 0.01
CA THR A 214 -18.43 -8.78 -1.10
C THR A 214 -16.92 -8.81 -0.92
N ILE A 215 -16.34 -9.98 -0.69
CA ILE A 215 -14.88 -10.14 -0.72
C ILE A 215 -14.43 -10.21 -2.20
N ASN A 216 -14.30 -9.04 -2.83
CA ASN A 216 -13.74 -8.91 -4.17
C ASN A 216 -12.21 -8.85 -4.09
N LEU A 217 -11.54 -10.01 -4.04
CA LEU A 217 -10.08 -10.14 -4.11
C LEU A 217 -9.58 -10.31 -5.56
#